data_AF-A0AAD1VK61-F1
#
_entry.id   AF-A0AAD1VK61-F1
#
_cell.length_a   1.000
_cell.length_b   1.000
_cell.length_c   1.000
_cell.angle_alpha   90.00
_cell.angle_beta   90.00
_cell.angle_gamma   90.00
#
_symmetry.space_group_name_H-M   'P 1'
#
loop_
_entity.id
_entity.type
_entity.pdbx_description
1 polymer ?
#
loop_
_entity_poly.entity_id
_entity_poly.type
_entity_poly.pdbx_seq_one_letter_code
_entity_poly.pdbx_strand_id
1 'polypeptide(L)'
;MLEKESVPVGREVAGVIMEVGSKVSFFQQDDDVVGILPLDSQESGLSEVLWIHEHNLDFLLVLPVLKPEKISWVEAAGAVRDGLSAYTALHFLAHLGPGKSVLIMDGASPFGALAVQLSQHTGAMVIATAYNHEDKQYLEKLKPSLARVLDLSKSKVDLAEACLEETGGLGVDIVIDAGVILYKSENSITKSQPLPHKHDIITLLSVGSHWVTREENLQLDPPDSHSLFLKGATVSFLNNEIWNLSNAQQGKYLHILSV
;
A
#
# COMPACT_ATOMS: atom_id res chain seq x y z
N MET A 1 -8.78 41.48 0.61
CA MET A 1 -9.80 40.55 1.14
C MET A 1 -9.27 39.18 0.76
N LEU A 2 -8.78 38.38 1.70
CA LEU A 2 -8.34 37.02 1.39
C LEU A 2 -9.60 36.22 1.11
N GLU A 3 -9.80 35.81 -0.15
CA GLU A 3 -10.90 34.90 -0.50
C GLU A 3 -10.70 33.60 0.26
N LYS A 4 -11.75 33.16 0.94
CA LYS A 4 -11.74 31.89 1.66
C LYS A 4 -12.01 30.80 0.63
N GLU A 5 -10.93 30.18 0.17
CA GLU A 5 -11.01 29.06 -0.77
C GLU A 5 -11.51 27.82 0.00
N SER A 6 -12.69 27.31 -0.38
CA SER A 6 -13.25 26.08 0.19
C SER A 6 -12.62 24.89 -0.53
N VAL A 7 -11.86 24.08 0.19
CA VAL A 7 -11.21 22.89 -0.34
C VAL A 7 -12.03 21.65 0.08
N PRO A 8 -12.44 20.79 -0.87
CA PRO A 8 -13.14 19.55 -0.54
C PRO A 8 -12.24 18.58 0.23
N VAL A 9 -12.81 17.89 1.21
CA VAL A 9 -12.10 16.99 2.14
C VAL A 9 -12.81 15.65 2.27
N GLY A 10 -12.06 14.63 2.69
CA GLY A 10 -12.55 13.25 2.69
C GLY A 10 -12.71 12.75 1.26
N ARG A 11 -11.88 11.78 0.85
CA ARG A 11 -11.94 11.24 -0.51
C ARG A 11 -12.44 9.81 -0.53
N GLU A 12 -12.29 9.09 0.57
CA GLU A 12 -12.80 7.75 0.73
C GLU A 12 -14.29 7.78 1.08
N VAL A 13 -15.11 7.19 0.22
CA VAL A 13 -16.58 7.22 0.34
C VAL A 13 -17.14 5.81 0.23
N ALA A 14 -18.23 5.53 0.95
CA ALA A 14 -19.01 4.32 0.80
C ALA A 14 -20.49 4.63 1.05
N GLY A 15 -21.38 4.07 0.23
CA GLY A 15 -22.81 4.37 0.29
C GLY A 15 -23.60 3.64 -0.79
N VAL A 16 -24.80 4.15 -1.09
CA VAL A 16 -25.72 3.55 -2.06
C VAL A 16 -26.02 4.54 -3.18
N ILE A 17 -26.10 4.06 -4.42
CA ILE A 17 -26.48 4.88 -5.57
C ILE A 17 -27.97 5.25 -5.48
N MET A 18 -28.26 6.53 -5.26
CA MET A 18 -29.64 7.02 -5.18
C MET A 18 -30.28 7.23 -6.55
N GLU A 19 -29.53 7.78 -7.51
CA GLU A 19 -30.00 8.10 -8.86
C GLU A 19 -28.83 7.99 -9.86
N VAL A 20 -29.15 7.67 -11.12
CA VAL A 20 -28.16 7.60 -12.21
C VAL A 20 -28.59 8.47 -13.39
N GLY A 21 -27.60 9.10 -14.04
CA GLY A 21 -27.83 9.87 -15.26
C GLY A 21 -28.16 8.98 -16.46
N SER A 22 -28.81 9.53 -17.48
CA SER A 22 -29.25 8.79 -18.68
C SER A 22 -28.14 8.16 -19.52
N LYS A 23 -26.88 8.57 -19.30
CA LYS A 23 -25.70 8.04 -19.98
C LYS A 23 -24.90 7.05 -19.13
N VAL A 24 -25.34 6.81 -17.89
CA VAL A 24 -24.71 5.85 -16.99
C VAL A 24 -25.00 4.42 -17.47
N SER A 25 -23.98 3.59 -17.48
CA SER A 25 -23.95 2.23 -18.03
C SER A 25 -23.40 1.18 -17.06
N PHE A 26 -22.52 1.56 -16.14
CA PHE A 26 -21.88 0.65 -15.17
C PHE A 26 -22.64 0.52 -13.85
N PHE A 27 -23.61 1.39 -13.58
CA PHE A 27 -24.31 1.48 -12.30
C PHE A 27 -25.82 1.54 -12.48
N GLN A 28 -26.52 1.10 -11.45
CA GLN A 28 -27.95 1.27 -11.29
C GLN A 28 -28.27 1.80 -9.90
N GLN A 29 -29.50 2.27 -9.75
CA GLN A 29 -30.05 2.63 -8.45
C GLN A 29 -29.98 1.42 -7.50
N ASP A 30 -29.76 1.70 -6.21
CA ASP A 30 -29.64 0.72 -5.12
C ASP A 30 -28.35 -0.12 -5.13
N ASP A 31 -27.37 0.19 -5.99
CA ASP A 31 -26.05 -0.43 -5.90
C ASP A 31 -25.29 0.07 -4.65
N ASP A 32 -24.77 -0.87 -3.86
CA ASP A 32 -23.81 -0.61 -2.77
C ASP A 32 -22.41 -0.30 -3.34
N VAL A 33 -21.86 0.88 -3.06
CA VAL A 33 -20.59 1.35 -3.66
C VAL A 33 -19.57 1.81 -2.62
N VAL A 34 -18.28 1.70 -2.96
CA VAL A 34 -17.14 2.22 -2.21
C VAL A 34 -16.09 2.76 -3.18
N GLY A 35 -15.37 3.82 -2.81
CA GLY A 35 -14.22 4.26 -3.60
C GLY A 35 -13.57 5.55 -3.14
N ILE A 36 -12.73 6.12 -4.01
CA ILE A 36 -11.87 7.26 -3.71
C ILE A 36 -12.17 8.38 -4.71
N LEU A 37 -12.50 9.57 -4.21
CA LEU A 37 -12.72 10.75 -5.03
C LEU A 37 -11.39 11.24 -5.62
N PRO A 38 -11.37 11.68 -6.89
CA PRO A 38 -10.18 12.29 -7.49
C PRO A 38 -9.66 13.51 -6.71
N LEU A 39 -8.37 13.83 -6.91
CA LEU A 39 -7.74 14.97 -6.23
C LEU A 39 -8.37 16.31 -6.67
N ASP A 40 -8.82 16.39 -7.92
CA ASP A 40 -9.46 17.55 -8.54
C ASP A 40 -11.00 17.57 -8.38
N SER A 41 -11.58 16.59 -7.67
CA SER A 41 -13.00 16.58 -7.31
C SER A 41 -13.36 17.87 -6.57
N GLN A 42 -14.47 18.49 -6.98
CA GLN A 42 -15.05 19.64 -6.28
C GLN A 42 -15.97 19.20 -5.13
N GLU A 43 -16.34 17.93 -5.10
CA GLU A 43 -17.22 17.34 -4.10
C GLU A 43 -16.42 16.82 -2.90
N SER A 44 -17.00 16.97 -1.71
CA SER A 44 -16.46 16.50 -0.44
C SER A 44 -17.05 15.14 -0.08
N GLY A 45 -16.21 14.16 0.23
CA GLY A 45 -16.66 12.85 0.72
C GLY A 45 -17.24 12.88 2.13
N LEU A 46 -16.93 13.93 2.91
CA LEU A 46 -17.62 14.23 4.16
C LEU A 46 -18.97 14.92 3.90
N SER A 47 -19.86 14.25 3.17
CA SER A 47 -21.20 14.72 2.82
C SER A 47 -22.21 13.57 2.90
N GLU A 48 -23.47 13.89 3.16
CA GLU A 48 -24.57 12.90 3.10
C GLU A 48 -24.88 12.49 1.66
N VAL A 49 -24.68 13.41 0.72
CA VAL A 49 -24.93 13.22 -0.71
C VAL A 49 -23.85 13.95 -1.50
N LEU A 50 -23.39 13.36 -2.59
CA LEU A 50 -22.43 13.96 -3.51
C LEU A 50 -22.70 13.48 -4.93
N TRP A 51 -22.22 14.24 -5.91
CA TRP A 51 -22.33 13.89 -7.32
C TRP A 51 -21.00 13.36 -7.84
N ILE A 52 -21.01 12.22 -8.53
CA ILE A 52 -19.81 11.72 -9.21
C ILE A 52 -20.16 11.41 -10.65
N HIS A 53 -19.25 11.79 -11.55
CA HIS A 53 -19.33 11.43 -12.95
C HIS A 53 -18.98 9.95 -13.14
N GLU A 54 -19.70 9.19 -13.96
CA GLU A 54 -19.41 7.76 -14.22
C GLU A 54 -17.95 7.48 -14.64
N HIS A 55 -17.31 8.40 -15.36
CA HIS A 55 -15.89 8.29 -15.72
C HIS A 55 -14.91 8.87 -14.68
N ASN A 56 -15.41 9.65 -13.72
CA ASN A 56 -14.68 9.95 -12.48
C ASN A 56 -14.90 8.83 -11.45
N LEU A 57 -15.90 7.97 -11.68
CA LEU A 57 -16.15 6.72 -10.98
C LEU A 57 -15.25 5.58 -11.49
N ASP A 58 -14.44 5.77 -12.54
CA ASP A 58 -13.34 4.85 -12.88
C ASP A 58 -12.19 4.92 -11.84
N PHE A 59 -12.26 5.87 -10.90
CA PHE A 59 -11.46 6.00 -9.67
C PHE A 59 -12.23 5.72 -8.39
N LEU A 60 -13.56 5.63 -8.48
CA LEU A 60 -14.30 4.86 -7.49
C LEU A 60 -13.85 3.41 -7.75
N LEU A 61 -13.42 2.70 -6.72
CA LEU A 61 -13.24 1.25 -6.80
C LEU A 61 -14.62 0.61 -6.88
N VAL A 62 -15.34 0.90 -7.95
CA VAL A 62 -16.58 0.25 -8.29
C VAL A 62 -16.12 -0.99 -9.00
N LEU A 63 -16.00 -2.00 -8.19
CA LEU A 63 -16.43 -3.27 -8.69
C LEU A 63 -17.95 -3.32 -8.63
N PRO A 64 -18.56 -4.19 -9.44
CA PRO A 64 -19.60 -5.04 -8.89
C PRO A 64 -18.98 -5.93 -7.81
N VAL A 65 -18.70 -5.36 -6.64
CA VAL A 65 -18.59 -6.13 -5.40
C VAL A 65 -19.55 -5.42 -4.48
N LEU A 66 -20.73 -5.99 -4.35
CA LEU A 66 -21.59 -5.83 -3.19
C LEU A 66 -20.67 -5.63 -2.00
N LYS A 67 -20.71 -4.47 -1.32
CA LYS A 67 -19.99 -4.26 -0.05
C LYS A 67 -20.07 -5.58 0.70
N PRO A 68 -18.97 -6.34 0.88
CA PRO A 68 -19.06 -7.73 1.35
C PRO A 68 -19.99 -7.74 2.55
N GLU A 69 -21.05 -8.57 2.53
CA GLU A 69 -22.20 -8.38 3.44
C GLU A 69 -21.77 -8.22 4.91
N LYS A 70 -20.61 -8.81 5.25
CA LYS A 70 -19.99 -8.88 6.56
C LYS A 70 -19.16 -7.66 6.99
N ILE A 71 -18.81 -6.72 6.10
CA ILE A 71 -18.09 -5.49 6.48
C ILE A 71 -19.03 -4.29 6.51
N SER A 72 -18.87 -3.42 7.50
CA SER A 72 -19.63 -2.18 7.61
C SER A 72 -19.21 -1.14 6.55
N TRP A 73 -20.05 -0.13 6.33
CA TRP A 73 -19.74 1.01 5.47
C TRP A 73 -18.47 1.75 5.91
N VAL A 74 -18.29 1.89 7.21
CA VAL A 74 -17.12 2.56 7.81
C VAL A 74 -15.84 1.77 7.54
N GLU A 75 -15.89 0.44 7.68
CA GLU A 75 -14.74 -0.41 7.37
C GLU A 75 -14.42 -0.39 5.88
N ALA A 76 -15.44 -0.38 5.00
CA ALA A 76 -15.24 -0.28 3.56
C ALA A 76 -14.56 1.03 3.16
N ALA A 77 -15.08 2.17 3.62
CA ALA A 77 -14.48 3.48 3.37
C ALA A 77 -13.08 3.58 3.99
N GLY A 78 -12.87 3.03 5.19
CA GLY A 78 -11.57 3.07 5.87
C GLY A 78 -10.48 2.22 5.19
N ALA A 79 -10.85 1.12 4.54
CA ALA A 79 -9.88 0.18 3.97
C ALA A 79 -9.55 0.43 2.50
N VAL A 80 -10.42 1.12 1.74
CA VAL A 80 -10.34 1.17 0.27
C VAL A 80 -9.03 1.74 -0.26
N ARG A 81 -8.52 2.83 0.33
CA ARG A 81 -7.28 3.48 -0.11
C ARG A 81 -6.04 2.63 0.17
N ASP A 82 -5.94 2.11 1.38
CA ASP A 82 -4.81 1.28 1.79
C ASP A 82 -4.82 -0.07 1.07
N GLY A 83 -6.01 -0.65 0.83
CA GLY A 83 -6.17 -1.89 0.08
C GLY A 83 -5.75 -1.75 -1.38
N LEU A 84 -6.19 -0.68 -2.06
CA LEU A 84 -5.75 -0.39 -3.42
C LEU A 84 -4.24 -0.17 -3.49
N SER A 85 -3.70 0.61 -2.56
CA SER A 85 -2.26 0.90 -2.50
C SER A 85 -1.45 -0.39 -2.26
N ALA A 86 -1.90 -1.26 -1.35
CA ALA A 86 -1.23 -2.52 -1.05
C ALA A 86 -1.26 -3.47 -2.26
N TYR A 87 -2.40 -3.59 -2.94
CA TYR A 87 -2.50 -4.41 -4.14
C TYR A 87 -1.59 -3.87 -5.25
N THR A 88 -1.56 -2.55 -5.43
CA THR A 88 -0.67 -1.87 -6.39
C THR A 88 0.77 -2.24 -6.15
N ALA A 89 1.23 -2.08 -4.91
CA ALA A 89 2.58 -2.36 -4.50
C ALA A 89 2.95 -3.82 -4.78
N LEU A 90 2.07 -4.76 -4.41
CA LEU A 90 2.35 -6.19 -4.52
C LEU A 90 2.23 -6.71 -5.96
N HIS A 91 1.16 -6.42 -6.68
CA HIS A 91 0.87 -7.07 -7.96
C HIS A 91 1.40 -6.29 -9.17
N PHE A 92 1.33 -4.95 -9.16
CA PHE A 92 1.77 -4.13 -10.30
C PHE A 92 3.23 -3.74 -10.25
N LEU A 93 3.71 -3.37 -9.06
CA LEU A 93 5.09 -2.90 -8.90
C LEU A 93 6.06 -4.05 -8.58
N ALA A 94 5.66 -4.97 -7.69
CA ALA A 94 6.53 -6.06 -7.23
C ALA A 94 6.27 -7.41 -7.91
N HIS A 95 5.20 -7.54 -8.69
CA HIS A 95 4.80 -8.78 -9.36
C HIS A 95 4.81 -10.00 -8.42
N LEU A 96 4.16 -9.87 -7.27
CA LEU A 96 4.03 -10.92 -6.27
C LEU A 96 3.43 -12.20 -6.89
N GLY A 97 3.98 -13.35 -6.50
CA GLY A 97 3.49 -14.66 -6.90
C GLY A 97 3.71 -15.70 -5.81
N PRO A 98 3.07 -16.89 -5.94
CA PRO A 98 3.20 -17.96 -4.96
C PRO A 98 4.65 -18.37 -4.74
N GLY A 99 5.02 -18.64 -3.48
CA GLY A 99 6.36 -19.07 -3.10
C GLY A 99 7.42 -17.97 -3.04
N LYS A 100 7.13 -16.74 -3.49
CA LYS A 100 8.03 -15.60 -3.29
C LYS A 100 8.11 -15.24 -1.81
N SER A 101 9.26 -14.71 -1.40
CA SER A 101 9.49 -14.12 -0.09
C SER A 101 9.27 -12.61 -0.14
N VAL A 102 8.53 -12.06 0.83
CA VAL A 102 8.25 -10.63 0.93
C VAL A 102 8.51 -10.11 2.33
N LEU A 103 9.25 -9.01 2.41
CA LEU A 103 9.40 -8.18 3.60
C LEU A 103 8.41 -7.01 3.53
N ILE A 104 7.51 -6.93 4.51
CA ILE A 104 6.56 -5.84 4.67
C ILE A 104 6.94 -5.03 5.90
N MET A 105 7.41 -3.82 5.68
CA MET A 105 7.74 -2.92 6.78
C MET A 105 6.48 -2.27 7.34
N ASP A 106 6.48 -2.01 8.65
CA ASP A 106 5.32 -1.47 9.37
C ASP A 106 4.05 -2.29 9.15
N GLY A 107 4.17 -3.61 9.31
CA GLY A 107 3.13 -4.58 8.93
C GLY A 107 1.83 -4.43 9.72
N ALA A 108 1.83 -3.76 10.87
CA ALA A 108 0.62 -3.51 11.65
C ALA A 108 -0.12 -2.22 11.26
N SER A 109 0.48 -1.38 10.40
CA SER A 109 -0.21 -0.21 9.84
C SER A 109 -1.42 -0.64 8.97
N PRO A 110 -2.40 0.25 8.72
CA PRO A 110 -3.54 -0.06 7.84
C PRO A 110 -3.12 -0.64 6.48
N PHE A 111 -2.13 0.00 5.84
CA PHE A 111 -1.51 -0.49 4.61
C PHE A 111 -0.76 -1.81 4.80
N GLY A 112 0.09 -1.90 5.82
CA GLY A 112 0.91 -3.09 6.09
C GLY A 112 0.06 -4.33 6.37
N ALA A 113 -1.02 -4.19 7.13
CA ALA A 113 -1.90 -5.30 7.52
C ALA A 113 -2.64 -5.87 6.30
N LEU A 114 -3.07 -5.01 5.37
CA LEU A 114 -3.65 -5.43 4.10
C LEU A 114 -2.60 -6.07 3.19
N ALA A 115 -1.40 -5.49 3.10
CA ALA A 115 -0.31 -6.07 2.34
C ALA A 115 0.10 -7.46 2.85
N VAL A 116 0.14 -7.66 4.17
CA VAL A 116 0.42 -8.97 4.81
C VAL A 116 -0.64 -9.98 4.39
N GLN A 117 -1.93 -9.64 4.54
CA GLN A 117 -3.02 -10.55 4.21
C GLN A 117 -3.06 -10.89 2.71
N LEU A 118 -2.90 -9.91 1.82
CA LEU A 118 -2.82 -10.13 0.37
C LEU A 118 -1.62 -11.01 -0.02
N SER A 119 -0.49 -10.81 0.65
CA SER A 119 0.71 -11.61 0.40
C SER A 119 0.52 -13.07 0.81
N GLN A 120 -0.06 -13.30 1.99
CA GLN A 120 -0.39 -14.63 2.47
C GLN A 120 -1.44 -15.32 1.59
N HIS A 121 -2.45 -14.58 1.14
CA HIS A 121 -3.47 -15.09 0.23
C HIS A 121 -2.87 -15.57 -1.10
N THR A 122 -1.83 -14.88 -1.59
CA THR A 122 -1.09 -15.27 -2.80
C THR A 122 -0.17 -16.49 -2.59
N GLY A 123 0.00 -16.95 -1.35
CA GLY A 123 0.89 -18.05 -1.00
C GLY A 123 2.37 -17.63 -0.90
N ALA A 124 2.64 -16.36 -0.62
CA ALA A 124 3.99 -15.87 -0.38
C ALA A 124 4.45 -16.13 1.07
N MET A 125 5.76 -16.25 1.26
CA MET A 125 6.39 -16.26 2.58
C MET A 125 6.49 -14.82 3.07
N VAL A 126 5.81 -14.48 4.17
CA VAL A 126 5.74 -13.09 4.66
C VAL A 126 6.60 -12.91 5.91
N ILE A 127 7.53 -11.97 5.83
CA ILE A 127 8.25 -11.39 6.97
C ILE A 127 7.69 -9.98 7.17
N ALA A 128 7.34 -9.62 8.40
CA ALA A 128 6.83 -8.28 8.70
C ALA A 128 7.60 -7.61 9.83
N THR A 129 7.67 -6.28 9.80
CA THR A 129 8.23 -5.50 10.91
C THR A 129 7.14 -4.82 11.73
N ALA A 130 7.41 -4.58 13.00
CA ALA A 130 6.55 -3.88 13.95
C ALA A 130 7.38 -2.89 14.78
N TYR A 131 6.74 -1.81 15.25
CA TYR A 131 7.42 -0.74 16.00
C TYR A 131 7.08 -0.71 17.48
N ASN A 132 6.22 -1.59 17.94
CA ASN A 132 5.91 -1.78 19.35
C ASN A 132 5.40 -3.22 19.59
N HIS A 133 5.21 -3.55 20.86
CA HIS A 133 4.79 -4.89 21.27
C HIS A 133 3.34 -5.21 20.89
N GLU A 134 2.44 -4.23 20.86
CA GLU A 134 1.04 -4.42 20.49
C GLU A 134 0.90 -4.76 19.00
N ASP A 135 1.59 -4.01 18.14
CA ASP A 135 1.70 -4.26 16.69
C ASP A 135 2.24 -5.67 16.42
N LYS A 136 3.30 -6.05 17.14
CA LYS A 136 3.88 -7.39 17.02
C LYS A 136 2.85 -8.47 17.41
N GLN A 137 2.18 -8.30 18.54
CA GLN A 137 1.15 -9.26 18.98
C GLN A 137 -0.03 -9.34 18.02
N TYR A 138 -0.41 -8.22 17.40
CA TYR A 138 -1.43 -8.19 16.36
C TYR A 138 -1.00 -9.05 15.16
N LEU A 139 0.21 -8.82 14.63
CA LEU A 139 0.76 -9.58 13.51
C LEU A 139 0.90 -11.08 13.82
N GLU A 140 1.34 -11.45 15.02
CA GLU A 140 1.48 -12.85 15.43
C GLU A 140 0.14 -13.60 15.53
N LYS A 141 -0.98 -12.87 15.72
CA LYS A 141 -2.33 -13.44 15.76
C LYS A 141 -2.93 -13.70 14.37
N LEU A 142 -2.38 -13.10 13.31
CA LEU A 142 -2.88 -13.28 11.95
C LEU A 142 -2.77 -14.74 11.50
N LYS A 143 -3.70 -15.14 10.61
CA LYS A 143 -3.77 -16.48 10.03
C LYS A 143 -3.84 -16.40 8.51
N PRO A 144 -2.99 -17.17 7.79
CA PRO A 144 -1.94 -18.07 8.29
C PRO A 144 -0.85 -17.32 9.07
N SER A 145 -0.02 -18.04 9.83
CA SER A 145 1.06 -17.39 10.59
C SER A 145 2.15 -16.86 9.64
N LEU A 146 2.69 -15.68 9.94
CA LEU A 146 3.84 -15.12 9.22
C LEU A 146 5.09 -15.98 9.45
N ALA A 147 6.04 -15.92 8.52
CA ALA A 147 7.33 -16.58 8.69
C ALA A 147 8.09 -15.98 9.87
N ARG A 148 8.14 -14.65 9.95
CA ARG A 148 8.75 -13.93 11.08
C ARG A 148 8.13 -12.55 11.29
N VAL A 149 8.02 -12.14 12.55
CA VAL A 149 7.65 -10.78 12.96
C VAL A 149 8.83 -10.12 13.69
N LEU A 150 9.39 -9.08 13.10
CA LEU A 150 10.56 -8.36 13.57
C LEU A 150 10.15 -7.13 14.38
N ASP A 151 10.56 -7.10 15.65
CA ASP A 151 10.27 -5.99 16.56
C ASP A 151 11.40 -4.94 16.50
N LEU A 152 11.21 -3.91 15.68
CA LEU A 152 12.21 -2.86 15.47
C LEU A 152 12.28 -1.86 16.64
N SER A 153 11.36 -1.92 17.61
CA SER A 153 11.47 -1.12 18.84
C SER A 153 12.69 -1.50 19.69
N LYS A 154 13.23 -2.70 19.47
CA LYS A 154 14.38 -3.24 20.19
C LYS A 154 15.66 -2.95 19.42
N SER A 155 16.61 -2.27 20.05
CA SER A 155 17.90 -1.85 19.47
C SER A 155 18.85 -2.98 19.02
N LYS A 156 18.40 -4.25 19.02
CA LYS A 156 19.22 -5.44 18.71
C LYS A 156 18.78 -6.19 17.45
N VAL A 157 17.73 -5.75 16.75
CA VAL A 157 17.27 -6.47 15.56
C VAL A 157 18.01 -5.94 14.34
N ASP A 158 18.88 -6.77 13.77
CA ASP A 158 19.44 -6.55 12.44
C ASP A 158 18.43 -7.07 11.41
N LEU A 159 17.84 -6.14 10.65
CA LEU A 159 16.82 -6.44 9.65
C LEU A 159 17.36 -7.34 8.54
N ALA A 160 18.60 -7.08 8.10
CA ALA A 160 19.19 -7.81 6.99
C ALA A 160 19.55 -9.22 7.40
N GLU A 161 20.20 -9.39 8.56
CA GLU A 161 20.52 -10.71 9.12
C GLU A 161 19.25 -11.55 9.30
N ALA A 162 18.20 -11.00 9.91
CA ALA A 162 16.97 -11.74 10.16
C ALA A 162 16.24 -12.16 8.87
N CYS A 163 16.27 -11.32 7.82
CA CYS A 163 15.70 -11.69 6.53
C CYS A 163 16.53 -12.76 5.81
N LEU A 164 17.86 -12.67 5.89
CA LEU A 164 18.76 -13.68 5.33
C LEU A 164 18.59 -15.02 6.04
N GLU A 165 18.45 -15.04 7.37
CA GLU A 165 18.18 -16.28 8.13
C GLU A 165 16.90 -16.99 7.64
N GLU A 166 15.79 -16.26 7.54
CA GLU A 166 14.50 -16.82 7.12
C GLU A 166 14.48 -17.29 5.66
N THR A 167 15.33 -16.70 4.82
CA THR A 167 15.43 -17.02 3.39
C THR A 167 16.58 -17.97 3.06
N GLY A 168 17.25 -18.55 4.06
CA GLY A 168 18.38 -19.46 3.85
C GLY A 168 19.61 -18.79 3.22
N GLY A 169 19.77 -17.49 3.43
CA GLY A 169 20.87 -16.65 2.94
C GLY A 169 20.66 -16.07 1.53
N LEU A 170 19.49 -16.30 0.92
CA LEU A 170 19.20 -15.83 -0.45
C LEU A 170 18.76 -14.37 -0.49
N GLY A 171 18.17 -13.87 0.60
CA GLY A 171 17.48 -12.58 0.62
C GLY A 171 16.02 -12.70 0.20
N VAL A 172 15.27 -11.61 0.34
CA VAL A 172 13.85 -11.55 -0.02
C VAL A 172 13.64 -11.12 -1.46
N ASP A 173 12.62 -11.67 -2.10
CA ASP A 173 12.27 -11.34 -3.48
C ASP A 173 11.59 -9.98 -3.61
N ILE A 174 10.89 -9.55 -2.56
CA ILE A 174 10.13 -8.30 -2.53
C ILE A 174 10.35 -7.58 -1.21
N VAL A 175 10.58 -6.27 -1.27
CA VAL A 175 10.55 -5.37 -0.10
C VAL A 175 9.49 -4.30 -0.34
N ILE A 176 8.54 -4.19 0.59
CA ILE A 176 7.61 -3.06 0.67
C ILE A 176 8.03 -2.23 1.88
N ASP A 177 8.64 -1.06 1.65
CA ASP A 177 9.13 -0.22 2.74
C ASP A 177 8.04 0.68 3.35
N ALA A 178 8.35 1.19 4.55
CA ALA A 178 7.58 2.20 5.27
C ALA A 178 8.39 3.51 5.40
N GLY A 179 9.27 3.77 4.43
CA GLY A 179 10.28 4.82 4.46
C GLY A 179 11.67 4.32 4.85
N VAL A 180 12.70 5.08 4.47
CA VAL A 180 14.11 4.68 4.54
C VAL A 180 14.98 5.87 4.93
N ILE A 181 16.01 5.63 5.73
CA ILE A 181 17.01 6.67 6.05
C ILE A 181 17.99 6.79 4.89
N LEU A 182 18.07 7.98 4.30
CA LEU A 182 18.98 8.29 3.19
C LEU A 182 20.39 8.70 3.67
N TYR A 183 20.43 9.52 4.73
CA TYR A 183 21.63 10.07 5.36
C TYR A 183 21.36 10.35 6.85
N LYS A 184 22.40 10.44 7.69
CA LYS A 184 22.29 11.05 9.04
C LYS A 184 21.98 12.54 8.89
N SER A 185 20.73 12.92 8.67
CA SER A 185 20.34 14.32 8.82
C SER A 185 20.03 14.56 10.30
N GLU A 186 20.80 15.45 10.92
CA GLU A 186 20.60 15.87 12.33
C GLU A 186 19.28 16.65 12.54
N ASN A 187 18.38 16.73 11.55
CA ASN A 187 17.22 17.63 11.56
C ASN A 187 15.87 16.99 11.15
N SER A 188 15.73 15.66 11.10
CA SER A 188 14.39 15.05 10.94
C SER A 188 13.71 14.87 12.31
N ILE A 189 13.13 15.95 12.83
CA ILE A 189 12.42 16.01 14.12
C ILE A 189 11.07 15.22 14.11
N THR A 190 10.75 14.42 13.09
CA THR A 190 9.37 13.91 12.92
C THR A 190 9.16 12.41 12.71
N LYS A 191 10.18 11.55 12.71
CA LYS A 191 9.93 10.09 12.73
C LYS A 191 10.50 9.47 14.02
N SER A 192 9.61 9.22 14.97
CA SER A 192 9.90 8.50 16.23
C SER A 192 10.22 7.01 16.02
N GLN A 193 10.02 6.49 14.80
CA GLN A 193 10.19 5.08 14.47
C GLN A 193 11.58 4.81 13.85
N PRO A 194 12.28 3.75 14.26
CA PRO A 194 13.57 3.37 13.70
C PRO A 194 13.40 2.86 12.26
N LEU A 195 13.91 3.59 11.29
CA LEU A 195 13.89 3.21 9.89
C LEU A 195 15.24 2.57 9.48
N PRO A 196 15.25 1.57 8.59
CA PRO A 196 16.49 0.99 8.10
C PRO A 196 17.23 1.98 7.19
N HIS A 197 18.53 1.75 7.02
CA HIS A 197 19.27 2.43 5.97
C HIS A 197 18.97 1.78 4.62
N LYS A 198 19.04 2.54 3.52
CA LYS A 198 18.90 1.97 2.16
C LYS A 198 19.86 0.81 1.89
N HIS A 199 21.04 0.84 2.50
CA HIS A 199 22.05 -0.21 2.38
C HIS A 199 21.58 -1.54 2.97
N ASP A 200 20.84 -1.51 4.09
CA ASP A 200 20.32 -2.71 4.75
C ASP A 200 19.27 -3.38 3.85
N ILE A 201 18.38 -2.57 3.26
CA ILE A 201 17.39 -3.03 2.29
C ILE A 201 18.08 -3.66 1.07
N ILE A 202 19.06 -2.98 0.48
CA ILE A 202 19.76 -3.51 -0.70
C ILE A 202 20.49 -4.82 -0.36
N THR A 203 21.05 -4.93 0.84
CA THR A 203 21.76 -6.14 1.29
C THR A 203 20.83 -7.35 1.34
N LEU A 204 19.62 -7.19 1.89
CA LEU A 204 18.65 -8.27 2.06
C LEU A 204 17.85 -8.63 0.81
N LEU A 205 18.01 -7.92 -0.30
CA LEU A 205 17.37 -8.24 -1.58
C LEU A 205 17.98 -9.49 -2.23
N SER A 206 17.15 -10.39 -2.75
CA SER A 206 17.58 -11.52 -3.60
C SER A 206 17.95 -11.08 -5.02
N VAL A 207 18.38 -12.02 -5.87
CA VAL A 207 18.66 -11.73 -7.29
C VAL A 207 17.34 -11.55 -8.05
N GLY A 208 17.22 -10.48 -8.84
CA GLY A 208 16.00 -10.18 -9.60
C GLY A 208 14.83 -9.67 -8.74
N SER A 209 15.11 -9.24 -7.52
CA SER A 209 14.12 -8.77 -6.56
C SER A 209 13.51 -7.41 -6.90
N HIS A 210 12.39 -7.08 -6.25
CA HIS A 210 11.72 -5.79 -6.39
C HIS A 210 11.63 -5.06 -5.05
N TRP A 211 12.16 -3.84 -4.99
CA TRP A 211 11.96 -2.94 -3.86
C TRP A 211 10.93 -1.87 -4.23
N VAL A 212 9.82 -1.86 -3.51
CA VAL A 212 8.78 -0.83 -3.62
C VAL A 212 8.96 0.16 -2.47
N THR A 213 9.20 1.42 -2.81
CA THR A 213 9.47 2.50 -1.86
C THR A 213 8.38 3.55 -1.81
N ARG A 214 8.13 4.08 -0.62
CA ARG A 214 7.30 5.28 -0.39
C ARG A 214 8.14 6.56 -0.22
N GLU A 215 9.46 6.45 -0.30
CA GLU A 215 10.37 7.59 -0.16
C GLU A 215 10.50 8.33 -1.49
N GLU A 216 9.84 9.48 -1.62
CA GLU A 216 9.79 10.27 -2.86
C GLU A 216 11.17 10.73 -3.35
N ASN A 217 12.12 10.93 -2.43
CA ASN A 217 13.43 11.49 -2.71
C ASN A 217 14.56 10.45 -2.54
N LEU A 218 14.29 9.17 -2.77
CA LEU A 218 15.28 8.11 -2.65
C LEU A 218 16.49 8.34 -3.58
N GLN A 219 17.68 8.46 -2.99
CA GLN A 219 18.94 8.61 -3.71
C GLN A 219 19.78 7.33 -3.68
N LEU A 220 20.18 6.87 -4.87
CA LEU A 220 20.96 5.65 -5.08
C LEU A 220 22.33 5.96 -5.70
N ASP A 221 23.17 6.66 -4.95
CA ASP A 221 24.56 6.91 -5.34
C ASP A 221 25.41 5.63 -5.19
N PRO A 222 26.51 5.47 -5.96
CA PRO A 222 27.47 4.42 -5.69
C PRO A 222 27.96 4.48 -4.23
N PRO A 223 28.05 3.34 -3.52
CA PRO A 223 28.01 1.95 -4.04
C PRO A 223 26.61 1.33 -4.16
N ASP A 224 25.55 1.97 -3.69
CA ASP A 224 24.21 1.36 -3.58
C ASP A 224 23.62 1.00 -4.95
N SER A 225 23.71 1.91 -5.93
CA SER A 225 23.27 1.62 -7.31
C SER A 225 24.08 0.50 -7.97
N HIS A 226 25.37 0.37 -7.63
CA HIS A 226 26.19 -0.74 -8.12
C HIS A 226 25.74 -2.07 -7.53
N SER A 227 25.47 -2.12 -6.22
CA SER A 227 24.95 -3.33 -5.55
C SER A 227 23.58 -3.75 -6.08
N LEU A 228 22.67 -2.80 -6.31
CA LEU A 228 21.38 -3.06 -6.95
C LEU A 228 21.56 -3.63 -8.36
N PHE A 229 22.46 -3.05 -9.16
CA PHE A 229 22.78 -3.54 -10.50
C PHE A 229 23.31 -4.97 -10.47
N LEU A 230 24.24 -5.29 -9.56
CA LEU A 230 24.80 -6.64 -9.44
C LEU A 230 23.75 -7.68 -9.03
N LYS A 231 22.74 -7.29 -8.26
CA LYS A 231 21.60 -8.15 -7.91
C LYS A 231 20.57 -8.24 -9.04
N GLY A 232 20.66 -7.41 -10.08
CA GLY A 232 19.59 -7.29 -11.08
C GLY A 232 18.26 -6.85 -10.46
N ALA A 233 18.31 -6.16 -9.33
CA ALA A 233 17.14 -5.74 -8.58
C ALA A 233 16.56 -4.44 -9.15
N THR A 234 15.26 -4.23 -8.95
CA THR A 234 14.56 -3.03 -9.41
C THR A 234 14.00 -2.25 -8.23
N VAL A 235 13.84 -0.94 -8.41
CA VAL A 235 13.19 -0.05 -7.44
C VAL A 235 12.00 0.61 -8.10
N SER A 236 10.85 0.57 -7.44
CA SER A 236 9.59 1.19 -7.88
C SER A 236 9.07 2.13 -6.81
N PHE A 237 8.49 3.26 -7.23
CA PHE A 237 7.93 4.25 -6.32
C PHE A 237 6.42 4.06 -6.20
N LEU A 238 5.95 3.80 -4.99
CA LEU A 238 4.53 3.74 -4.69
C LEU A 238 4.02 5.17 -4.42
N ASN A 239 3.28 5.70 -5.39
CA ASN A 239 2.57 6.95 -5.23
C ASN A 239 1.09 6.64 -4.94
N ASN A 240 0.65 6.89 -3.70
CA ASN A 240 -0.73 6.66 -3.29
C ASN A 240 -1.73 7.57 -4.02
N GLU A 241 -1.26 8.72 -4.52
CA GLU A 241 -2.08 9.69 -5.23
C GLU A 241 -2.11 9.43 -6.73
N ILE A 242 -1.35 8.45 -7.25
CA ILE A 242 -1.34 8.16 -8.71
C ILE A 242 -2.74 7.78 -9.21
N TRP A 243 -3.52 7.14 -8.34
CA TRP A 243 -4.93 6.84 -8.55
C TRP A 243 -5.74 8.11 -8.72
N ASN A 244 -5.44 9.16 -7.98
CA ASN A 244 -6.21 10.39 -8.06
C ASN A 244 -5.77 11.34 -9.20
N LEU A 245 -4.70 10.99 -9.95
CA LEU A 245 -4.03 11.90 -10.88
C LEU A 245 -4.16 11.54 -12.37
N SER A 246 -4.56 10.32 -12.76
CA SER A 246 -4.37 9.85 -14.15
C SER A 246 -5.61 9.32 -14.85
N ASN A 247 -6.42 10.21 -15.43
CA ASN A 247 -7.53 9.85 -16.32
C ASN A 247 -7.12 8.97 -17.54
N ALA A 248 -5.82 8.77 -17.83
CA ALA A 248 -5.37 8.02 -19.00
C ALA A 248 -5.13 6.51 -18.76
N GLN A 249 -5.08 6.04 -17.50
CA GLN A 249 -4.96 4.61 -17.16
C GLN A 249 -6.30 4.02 -16.66
N GLN A 250 -7.40 4.73 -16.92
CA GLN A 250 -8.79 4.34 -16.65
C GLN A 250 -9.09 2.93 -17.20
N GLY A 251 -9.71 2.08 -16.37
CA GLY A 251 -10.19 0.74 -16.76
C GLY A 251 -9.18 -0.41 -16.73
N LYS A 252 -7.85 -0.18 -16.73
CA LYS A 252 -6.87 -1.29 -16.66
C LYS A 252 -6.89 -2.04 -15.33
N TYR A 253 -7.37 -1.41 -14.28
CA TYR A 253 -7.24 -1.88 -12.91
C TYR A 253 -8.54 -2.47 -12.34
N LEU A 254 -9.61 -2.54 -13.15
CA LEU A 254 -10.87 -3.21 -12.80
C LEU A 254 -10.67 -4.70 -12.45
N HIS A 255 -9.65 -5.35 -13.03
CA HIS A 255 -9.34 -6.76 -12.77
C HIS A 255 -8.76 -7.03 -11.37
N ILE A 256 -8.29 -6.00 -10.67
CA ILE A 256 -7.59 -6.12 -9.37
C ILE A 256 -8.49 -6.75 -8.30
N LEU A 257 -9.76 -6.42 -8.34
CA LEU A 257 -10.71 -6.77 -7.30
C LEU A 257 -11.87 -7.64 -7.83
N SER A 258 -11.79 -8.07 -9.10
CA SER A 258 -12.77 -8.95 -9.76
C SER A 258 -12.37 -10.44 -9.73
N VAL A 259 -11.35 -10.82 -8.95
CA VAL A 259 -10.83 -12.19 -8.81
C VAL A 259 -11.04 -12.69 -7.39
#